data_AF-A0A7C6YIW8-F1
#
_entry.id   AF-A0A7C6YIW8-F1
#
_cell.length_a   1.000
_cell.length_b   1.000
_cell.length_c   1.000
_cell.angle_alpha   90.00
_cell.angle_beta   90.00
_cell.angle_gamma   90.00
#
_symmetry.space_group_name_H-M   'P 1'
#
loop_
_entity.id
_entity.type
_entity.pdbx_description
1 polymer ?
#
loop_
_entity_poly.entity_id
_entity_poly.type
_entity_poly.pdbx_seq_one_letter_code
_entity_poly.pdbx_strand_id
1 'polypeptide(L)'
;GHATSHGEAITIARELPEREKLVTGEIEIDKDTCIYCGVCEEMCPADAITMDSKIPTSADPSVASDINVDTDKCVYCLICKKSCPVDAIMAACRTCSYGEYDLDPADAEIKGSSFIDDDLCVRCGWCEEICPVDAAKVKKPFKGEIIVDQDKCSTCGACVDICPCDVYSFPQPDESGQIVDKVFKDETYCIYCGACENVCPVDAIEVKRTDVDYTPTKSKSWKNKMESLKT
;
A
#
# COMPACT_ATOMS: atom_id res chain seq x y z
N GLY A 1 -2.62 18.08 6.83
CA GLY A 1 -1.99 17.18 5.86
C GLY A 1 -0.73 17.84 5.35
N HIS A 2 0.43 17.43 5.86
CA HIS A 2 1.70 17.74 5.24
C HIS A 2 2.03 16.53 4.37
N ALA A 3 1.79 16.64 3.07
CA ALA A 3 2.31 15.71 2.09
C ALA A 3 3.75 16.13 1.84
N THR A 4 4.69 15.62 2.64
CA THR A 4 6.11 15.74 2.32
C THR A 4 6.41 14.75 1.20
N SER A 5 6.74 15.30 0.03
CA SER A 5 7.11 14.60 -1.19
C SER A 5 8.50 13.96 -1.03
N HIS A 6 8.65 13.02 -0.10
CA HIS A 6 9.89 12.27 0.04
C HIS A 6 9.87 11.06 -0.89
N GLY A 7 10.61 11.24 -2.00
CA GLY A 7 11.00 10.28 -3.03
C GLY A 7 10.37 8.90 -2.98
N GLU A 8 9.40 8.66 -3.85
CA GLU A 8 8.93 7.33 -4.23
C GLU A 8 10.02 6.61 -5.05
N ALA A 9 11.17 6.33 -4.43
CA ALA A 9 12.30 5.66 -5.09
C ALA A 9 12.02 4.19 -5.39
N ILE A 10 10.94 3.62 -4.85
CA ILE A 10 10.62 2.20 -4.97
C ILE A 10 9.30 2.05 -5.74
N THR A 11 9.33 1.26 -6.80
CA THR A 11 8.12 0.81 -7.51
C THR A 11 7.95 -0.69 -7.31
N ILE A 12 6.77 -1.10 -6.81
CA ILE A 12 6.37 -2.50 -6.67
C ILE A 12 5.14 -2.73 -7.54
N ALA A 13 5.27 -3.57 -8.57
CA ALA A 13 4.17 -3.98 -9.42
C ALA A 13 3.73 -5.41 -9.07
N ARG A 14 2.42 -5.65 -9.10
CA ARG A 14 1.83 -6.98 -8.92
C ARG A 14 0.76 -7.22 -9.96
N GLU A 15 0.80 -8.38 -10.58
CA GLU A 15 -0.25 -8.90 -11.45
C GLU A 15 -1.13 -9.79 -10.58
N LEU A 16 -2.35 -9.35 -10.33
CA LEU A 16 -3.33 -10.09 -9.56
C LEU A 16 -4.11 -11.03 -10.47
N PRO A 17 -4.51 -12.20 -9.96
CA PRO A 17 -5.32 -13.14 -10.72
C PRO A 17 -6.72 -12.59 -11.02
N GLU A 18 -7.29 -13.06 -12.14
CA GLU A 18 -8.66 -12.72 -12.53
C GLU A 18 -9.65 -13.38 -11.58
N ARG A 19 -10.67 -12.62 -11.15
CA ARG A 19 -11.63 -13.08 -10.13
C ARG A 19 -12.34 -14.37 -10.54
N GLU A 20 -12.74 -14.48 -11.81
CA GLU A 20 -13.43 -15.65 -12.35
C GLU A 20 -12.66 -16.95 -12.22
N LYS A 21 -11.33 -16.90 -12.23
CA LYS A 21 -10.48 -18.09 -12.06
C LYS A 21 -10.37 -18.56 -10.62
N LEU A 22 -10.88 -17.77 -9.67
CA LEU A 22 -10.82 -18.07 -8.24
C LEU A 22 -12.18 -18.50 -7.66
N VAL A 23 -13.23 -18.57 -8.48
CA VAL A 23 -14.58 -18.94 -8.06
C VAL A 23 -15.19 -19.87 -9.09
N THR A 24 -15.99 -20.84 -8.64
CA THR A 24 -16.69 -21.76 -9.55
C THR A 24 -18.15 -21.89 -9.13
N GLY A 25 -19.03 -21.94 -10.13
CA GLY A 25 -20.44 -22.07 -9.94
C GLY A 25 -21.18 -21.98 -11.27
N GLU A 26 -22.49 -22.13 -11.18
CA GLU A 26 -23.40 -21.99 -12.31
C GLU A 26 -24.48 -20.99 -11.93
N ILE A 27 -24.88 -20.15 -12.87
CA ILE A 27 -25.95 -19.17 -12.70
C ILE A 27 -26.70 -18.98 -14.01
N GLU A 28 -28.02 -18.99 -13.95
CA GLU A 28 -28.91 -18.77 -15.09
C GLU A 28 -30.18 -18.07 -14.61
N ILE A 29 -30.66 -17.11 -15.39
CA ILE A 29 -31.91 -16.39 -15.12
C ILE A 29 -32.93 -16.81 -16.16
N ASP A 30 -34.05 -17.37 -15.72
CA ASP A 30 -35.21 -17.64 -16.56
C ASP A 30 -35.92 -16.30 -16.86
N LYS A 31 -35.75 -15.83 -18.09
CA LYS A 31 -36.30 -14.55 -18.56
C LYS A 31 -37.83 -14.59 -18.74
N ASP A 32 -38.43 -15.77 -18.89
CA ASP A 32 -39.89 -15.92 -19.00
C ASP A 32 -40.58 -15.82 -17.63
N THR A 33 -39.91 -16.30 -16.58
CA THR A 33 -40.39 -16.19 -15.18
C THR A 33 -40.01 -14.84 -14.53
N CYS A 34 -38.93 -14.21 -14.99
CA CYS A 34 -38.45 -12.93 -14.46
C CYS A 34 -39.49 -11.81 -14.62
N ILE A 35 -39.81 -11.12 -13.51
CA ILE A 35 -40.74 -9.98 -13.50
C ILE A 35 -40.03 -8.61 -13.54
N TYR A 36 -38.71 -8.59 -13.79
CA TYR A 36 -37.89 -7.37 -13.90
C TYR A 36 -38.03 -6.39 -12.71
N CYS A 37 -38.06 -6.92 -11.47
CA CYS A 37 -38.21 -6.11 -10.27
C CYS A 37 -36.94 -5.37 -9.81
N GLY A 38 -35.78 -5.66 -10.40
CA GLY A 38 -34.49 -5.01 -10.07
C GLY A 38 -33.82 -5.46 -8.76
N VAL A 39 -34.51 -6.18 -7.87
CA VAL A 39 -33.94 -6.56 -6.55
C VAL A 39 -32.62 -7.31 -6.64
N CYS A 40 -32.47 -8.22 -7.62
CA CYS A 40 -31.22 -8.97 -7.79
C CYS A 40 -30.06 -8.11 -8.31
N GLU A 41 -30.34 -7.07 -9.10
CA GLU A 41 -29.35 -6.07 -9.54
C GLU A 41 -28.89 -5.22 -8.35
N GLU A 42 -29.83 -4.67 -7.58
CA GLU A 42 -29.53 -3.85 -6.39
C GLU A 42 -28.79 -4.61 -5.29
N MET A 43 -29.12 -5.89 -5.09
CA MET A 43 -28.56 -6.71 -4.02
C MET A 43 -27.27 -7.43 -4.41
N CYS A 44 -26.83 -7.35 -5.68
CA CYS A 44 -25.63 -8.04 -6.13
C CYS A 44 -24.38 -7.31 -5.63
N PRO A 45 -23.62 -7.84 -4.66
CA PRO A 45 -22.50 -7.11 -4.06
C PRO A 45 -21.31 -6.90 -5.00
N ALA A 46 -21.30 -7.60 -6.14
CA ALA A 46 -20.25 -7.53 -7.14
C ALA A 46 -20.70 -6.80 -8.41
N ASP A 47 -21.91 -6.22 -8.43
CA ASP A 47 -22.51 -5.58 -9.60
C ASP A 47 -22.44 -6.45 -10.87
N ALA A 48 -22.62 -7.76 -10.66
CA ALA A 48 -22.53 -8.77 -11.73
C ALA A 48 -23.84 -8.95 -12.49
N ILE A 49 -24.94 -8.34 -12.05
CA ILE A 49 -26.25 -8.45 -12.71
C ILE A 49 -26.61 -7.06 -13.24
N THR A 50 -27.03 -6.99 -14.50
CA THR A 50 -27.47 -5.75 -15.13
C THR A 50 -28.83 -5.96 -15.78
N MET A 51 -29.77 -5.05 -15.50
CA MET A 51 -31.10 -5.05 -16.09
C MET A 51 -31.25 -3.85 -17.03
N ASP A 52 -31.56 -4.13 -18.30
CA ASP A 52 -31.77 -3.10 -19.32
C ASP A 52 -33.15 -2.46 -19.15
N SER A 53 -33.26 -1.57 -18.16
CA SER A 53 -34.46 -0.84 -17.81
C SER A 53 -34.88 0.15 -18.90
N LYS A 54 -36.18 0.25 -19.18
CA LYS A 54 -36.73 1.21 -20.15
C LYS A 54 -38.05 1.81 -19.66
N ILE A 55 -38.39 2.97 -20.21
CA ILE A 55 -39.66 3.64 -19.91
C ILE A 55 -40.75 2.97 -20.76
N PRO A 56 -41.80 2.39 -20.13
CA PRO A 56 -42.90 1.80 -20.87
C PRO A 56 -43.59 2.82 -21.79
N THR A 57 -44.00 2.35 -22.96
CA THR A 57 -44.76 3.14 -23.94
C THR A 57 -46.06 2.42 -24.31
N SER A 58 -46.95 3.09 -25.03
CA SER A 58 -48.15 2.44 -25.57
C SER A 58 -47.87 1.34 -26.59
N ALA A 59 -46.70 1.39 -27.26
CA ALA A 59 -46.28 0.40 -28.24
C ALA A 59 -45.58 -0.81 -27.59
N ASP A 60 -44.94 -0.59 -26.45
CA ASP A 60 -44.25 -1.61 -25.66
C ASP A 60 -44.40 -1.30 -24.17
N PRO A 61 -45.31 -1.99 -23.46
CA PRO A 61 -45.60 -1.71 -22.05
C PRO A 61 -44.57 -2.32 -21.08
N SER A 62 -43.52 -2.99 -21.55
CA SER A 62 -42.53 -3.62 -20.68
C SER A 62 -41.57 -2.62 -20.03
N VAL A 63 -41.19 -2.90 -18.78
CA VAL A 63 -40.32 -2.02 -17.95
C VAL A 63 -38.82 -2.27 -18.16
N ALA A 64 -38.48 -3.37 -18.83
CA ALA A 64 -37.11 -3.73 -19.19
C ALA A 64 -37.10 -4.54 -20.49
N SER A 65 -35.98 -4.57 -21.20
CA SER A 65 -35.79 -5.42 -22.39
C SER A 65 -35.01 -6.69 -22.11
N ASP A 66 -34.07 -6.65 -21.16
CA ASP A 66 -33.24 -7.79 -20.85
C ASP A 66 -32.67 -7.75 -19.43
N ILE A 67 -32.17 -8.88 -18.96
CA ILE A 67 -31.39 -9.03 -17.74
C ILE A 67 -30.23 -10.01 -18.00
N ASN A 68 -29.02 -9.62 -17.63
CA ASN A 68 -27.81 -10.37 -17.94
C ASN A 68 -26.91 -10.49 -16.70
N VAL A 69 -26.13 -11.59 -16.66
CA VAL A 69 -25.15 -11.85 -15.60
C VAL A 69 -23.75 -11.86 -16.21
N ASP A 70 -22.89 -11.01 -15.69
CA ASP A 70 -21.45 -10.98 -15.95
C ASP A 70 -20.76 -12.02 -15.06
N THR A 71 -20.39 -13.15 -15.65
CA THR A 71 -19.74 -14.27 -14.94
C THR A 71 -18.35 -13.90 -14.42
N ASP A 72 -17.69 -12.94 -15.06
CA ASP A 72 -16.33 -12.52 -14.72
C ASP A 72 -16.30 -11.77 -13.39
N LYS A 73 -17.44 -11.13 -13.04
CA LYS A 73 -17.67 -10.45 -11.76
C LYS A 73 -18.34 -11.33 -10.72
N CYS A 74 -19.18 -12.28 -11.13
CA CYS A 74 -20.00 -13.10 -10.24
C CYS A 74 -19.16 -13.98 -9.32
N VAL A 75 -19.40 -13.91 -8.01
CA VAL A 75 -18.73 -14.76 -7.00
C VAL A 75 -19.61 -15.90 -6.49
N TYR A 76 -20.73 -16.16 -7.17
CA TYR A 76 -21.68 -17.23 -6.83
C TYR A 76 -22.16 -17.23 -5.36
N CYS A 77 -22.33 -16.06 -4.75
CA CYS A 77 -22.75 -15.91 -3.34
C CYS A 77 -24.23 -16.29 -3.06
N LEU A 78 -25.03 -16.50 -4.11
CA LEU A 78 -26.43 -16.92 -4.08
C LEU A 78 -27.42 -15.89 -3.49
N ILE A 79 -27.01 -14.63 -3.30
CA ILE A 79 -27.91 -13.57 -2.80
C ILE A 79 -29.08 -13.35 -3.77
N CYS A 80 -28.79 -13.19 -5.07
CA CYS A 80 -29.80 -12.97 -6.11
C CYS A 80 -30.87 -14.07 -6.16
N LYS A 81 -30.45 -15.35 -6.02
CA LYS A 81 -31.35 -16.50 -5.92
C LYS A 81 -32.25 -16.41 -4.69
N LYS A 82 -31.70 -16.07 -3.52
CA LYS A 82 -32.47 -15.96 -2.27
C LYS A 82 -33.41 -14.76 -2.23
N SER A 83 -33.04 -13.67 -2.91
CA SER A 83 -33.84 -12.45 -2.95
C SER A 83 -34.90 -12.44 -4.05
N CYS A 84 -34.85 -13.37 -5.00
CA CYS A 84 -35.78 -13.40 -6.12
C CYS A 84 -37.20 -13.77 -5.61
N PRO A 85 -38.21 -12.89 -5.77
CA PRO A 85 -39.54 -13.14 -5.23
C PRO A 85 -40.35 -14.18 -6.02
N VAL A 86 -39.86 -14.56 -7.21
CA VAL A 86 -40.54 -15.48 -8.15
C VAL A 86 -39.65 -16.69 -8.51
N ASP A 87 -38.55 -16.90 -7.79
CA ASP A 87 -37.62 -18.02 -8.01
C ASP A 87 -37.09 -18.17 -9.46
N ALA A 88 -36.98 -17.07 -10.21
CA ALA A 88 -36.52 -17.06 -11.61
C ALA A 88 -35.01 -17.31 -11.78
N ILE A 89 -34.23 -17.39 -10.70
CA ILE A 89 -32.76 -17.45 -10.75
C ILE A 89 -32.28 -18.80 -10.23
N MET A 90 -31.73 -19.60 -11.15
CA MET A 90 -30.93 -20.78 -10.79
C MET A 90 -29.51 -20.29 -10.50
N ALA A 91 -29.00 -20.61 -9.31
CA ALA A 91 -27.61 -20.38 -8.98
C ALA A 91 -27.12 -21.48 -8.03
N ALA A 92 -25.91 -21.95 -8.28
CA ALA A 92 -25.20 -22.93 -7.47
C ALA A 92 -23.73 -22.52 -7.31
N CYS A 93 -23.26 -22.52 -6.07
CA CYS A 93 -21.84 -22.38 -5.77
C CYS A 93 -21.21 -23.77 -5.77
N ARG A 94 -20.09 -23.93 -6.46
CA ARG A 94 -19.37 -25.21 -6.56
C ARG A 94 -18.05 -25.20 -5.79
N THR A 95 -17.61 -24.05 -5.29
CA THR A 95 -16.26 -23.83 -4.72
C THR A 95 -15.88 -24.85 -3.65
N CYS A 96 -16.76 -25.16 -2.68
CA CYS A 96 -16.41 -26.10 -1.61
C CYS A 96 -16.41 -27.57 -2.05
N SER A 97 -17.21 -27.93 -3.05
CA SER A 97 -17.42 -29.34 -3.44
C SER A 97 -16.54 -29.77 -4.60
N TYR A 98 -16.27 -28.85 -5.53
CA TYR A 98 -15.53 -29.12 -6.76
C TYR A 98 -14.37 -28.17 -6.98
N GLY A 99 -14.08 -27.24 -6.06
CA GLY A 99 -13.02 -26.24 -6.24
C GLY A 99 -11.65 -26.85 -6.52
N GLU A 100 -11.31 -27.99 -5.93
CA GLU A 100 -10.03 -28.68 -6.20
C GLU A 100 -9.91 -29.23 -7.64
N TYR A 101 -11.03 -29.42 -8.33
CA TYR A 101 -11.08 -29.92 -9.72
C TYR A 101 -11.37 -28.82 -10.73
N ASP A 102 -12.19 -27.84 -10.35
CA ASP A 102 -12.65 -26.76 -11.22
C ASP A 102 -11.66 -25.57 -11.24
N LEU A 103 -10.84 -25.39 -10.20
CA LEU A 103 -9.91 -24.26 -10.06
C LEU A 103 -8.46 -24.75 -10.13
N ASP A 104 -7.63 -24.09 -10.94
CA ASP A 104 -6.20 -24.35 -11.02
C ASP A 104 -5.44 -23.51 -9.97
N PRO A 105 -4.70 -24.11 -9.02
CA PRO A 105 -3.86 -23.37 -8.10
C PRO A 105 -2.85 -22.43 -8.77
N ALA A 106 -2.41 -22.74 -9.99
CA ALA A 106 -1.50 -21.88 -10.76
C ALA A 106 -2.13 -20.53 -11.12
N ASP A 107 -3.45 -20.49 -11.30
CA ASP A 107 -4.18 -19.26 -11.58
C ASP A 107 -4.23 -18.33 -10.36
N ALA A 108 -3.92 -18.81 -9.15
CA ALA A 108 -3.86 -17.97 -7.94
C ALA A 108 -2.46 -17.37 -7.68
N GLU A 109 -1.45 -17.71 -8.49
CA GLU A 109 -0.09 -17.21 -8.30
C GLU A 109 -0.01 -15.70 -8.60
N ILE A 110 0.42 -14.91 -7.60
CA ILE A 110 0.66 -13.48 -7.76
C ILE A 110 2.08 -13.28 -8.30
N LYS A 111 2.17 -12.71 -9.50
CA LYS A 111 3.44 -12.32 -10.12
C LYS A 111 3.71 -10.84 -9.90
N GLY A 112 4.95 -10.42 -10.05
CA GLY A 112 5.29 -9.01 -9.85
C GLY A 112 6.77 -8.71 -10.07
N SER A 113 7.09 -7.43 -9.99
CA SER A 113 8.44 -6.91 -10.10
C SER A 113 8.67 -5.81 -9.09
N SER A 114 9.93 -5.65 -8.68
CA SER A 114 10.39 -4.54 -7.86
C SER A 114 11.49 -3.77 -8.59
N PHE A 115 11.47 -2.45 -8.45
CA PHE A 115 12.48 -1.55 -8.99
C PHE A 115 12.81 -0.47 -7.97
N ILE A 116 14.11 -0.17 -7.82
CA ILE A 116 14.61 0.92 -7.00
C ILE A 116 15.33 1.91 -7.92
N ASP A 117 14.88 3.14 -7.93
CA ASP A 117 15.55 4.25 -8.61
C ASP A 117 16.77 4.69 -7.79
N ASP A 118 17.96 4.40 -8.29
CA ASP A 118 19.23 4.70 -7.62
C ASP A 118 19.51 6.21 -7.51
N ASP A 119 18.94 7.06 -8.37
CA ASP A 119 19.13 8.52 -8.32
C ASP A 119 18.27 9.17 -7.23
N LEU A 120 17.12 8.56 -6.92
CA LEU A 120 16.22 9.01 -5.85
C LEU A 120 16.52 8.32 -4.50
N CYS A 121 17.11 7.13 -4.52
CA CYS A 121 17.36 6.34 -3.32
C CYS A 121 18.45 6.97 -2.42
N VAL A 122 18.06 7.38 -1.22
CA VAL A 122 18.99 7.94 -0.22
C VAL A 122 19.61 6.90 0.72
N ARG A 123 19.27 5.60 0.55
CA ARG A 123 19.78 4.48 1.36
C ARG A 123 19.45 4.59 2.86
N CYS A 124 18.23 5.06 3.19
CA CYS A 124 17.74 5.19 4.56
C CYS A 124 17.57 3.85 5.29
N GLY A 125 17.13 2.79 4.60
CA GLY A 125 16.92 1.46 5.19
C GLY A 125 15.46 1.12 5.51
N TRP A 126 14.51 2.04 5.30
CA TRP A 126 13.08 1.78 5.53
C TRP A 126 12.59 0.48 4.87
N CYS A 127 12.99 0.25 3.61
CA CYS A 127 12.58 -0.95 2.88
C CYS A 127 13.18 -2.25 3.44
N GLU A 128 14.35 -2.21 4.09
CA GLU A 128 14.94 -3.38 4.73
C GLU A 128 14.16 -3.75 6.00
N GLU A 129 13.91 -2.77 6.87
CA GLU A 129 13.24 -3.00 8.16
C GLU A 129 11.75 -3.32 8.03
N ILE A 130 11.04 -2.70 7.08
CA ILE A 130 9.60 -2.92 6.90
C ILE A 130 9.31 -4.22 6.14
N CYS A 131 10.31 -4.84 5.51
CA CYS A 131 10.10 -6.01 4.67
C CYS A 131 9.78 -7.23 5.54
N PRO A 132 8.57 -7.82 5.43
CA PRO A 132 8.20 -8.96 6.27
C PRO A 132 8.95 -10.27 5.94
N VAL A 133 9.74 -10.27 4.87
CA VAL A 133 10.46 -11.45 4.35
C VAL A 133 11.94 -11.17 4.10
N ASP A 134 12.48 -10.07 4.64
CA ASP A 134 13.91 -9.70 4.57
C ASP A 134 14.50 -9.64 3.14
N ALA A 135 13.67 -9.36 2.12
CA ALA A 135 14.09 -9.36 0.72
C ALA A 135 14.92 -8.14 0.31
N ALA A 136 14.81 -7.02 1.03
CA ALA A 136 15.56 -5.80 0.77
C ALA A 136 16.79 -5.71 1.68
N LYS A 137 17.89 -5.19 1.13
CA LYS A 137 19.15 -4.97 1.86
C LYS A 137 19.74 -3.61 1.50
N VAL A 138 20.11 -2.85 2.52
CA VAL A 138 20.61 -1.48 2.37
C VAL A 138 21.97 -1.34 3.05
N LYS A 139 22.96 -0.85 2.29
CA LYS A 139 24.26 -0.46 2.82
C LYS A 139 24.34 1.06 2.89
N LYS A 140 24.41 1.59 4.10
CA LYS A 140 24.53 3.03 4.37
C LYS A 140 25.96 3.53 4.13
N PRO A 141 26.13 4.78 3.65
CA PRO A 141 27.45 5.36 3.38
C PRO A 141 28.19 5.81 4.65
N PHE A 142 27.45 6.23 5.68
CA PHE A 142 28.01 6.75 6.92
C PHE A 142 27.54 5.91 8.11
N LYS A 143 28.40 5.84 9.14
CA LYS A 143 28.03 5.36 10.48
C LYS A 143 28.25 6.50 11.46
N GLY A 144 27.43 6.54 12.49
CA GLY A 144 27.38 7.69 13.37
C GLY A 144 26.43 7.52 14.53
N GLU A 145 26.17 8.63 15.19
CA GLU A 145 25.19 8.79 16.27
C GLU A 145 24.56 10.17 16.10
N ILE A 146 23.27 10.29 16.43
CA ILE A 146 22.61 11.59 16.56
C ILE A 146 22.45 11.88 18.05
N ILE A 147 22.62 13.12 18.49
CA ILE A 147 22.28 13.54 19.85
C ILE A 147 21.25 14.66 19.76
N VAL A 148 20.18 14.57 20.55
CA VAL A 148 19.12 15.59 20.61
C VAL A 148 18.99 16.07 22.05
N ASP A 149 19.22 17.36 22.26
CA ASP A 149 18.99 18.05 23.52
C ASP A 149 17.50 18.44 23.62
N GLN A 150 16.75 17.64 24.38
CA GLN A 150 15.30 17.83 24.56
C GLN A 150 14.98 19.13 25.32
N ASP A 151 15.91 19.67 26.13
CA ASP A 151 15.68 20.91 26.87
C ASP A 151 15.79 22.12 25.96
N LYS A 152 16.81 22.15 25.08
CA LYS A 152 16.97 23.20 24.07
C LYS A 152 15.93 23.15 22.96
N CYS A 153 15.41 21.96 22.66
CA CYS A 153 14.41 21.79 21.60
C CYS A 153 13.15 22.63 21.87
N SER A 154 12.78 23.45 20.88
CA SER A 154 11.58 24.30 20.88
C SER A 154 10.40 23.71 20.09
N THR A 155 10.54 22.48 19.58
CA THR A 155 9.49 21.77 18.82
C THR A 155 9.01 22.52 17.58
N CYS A 156 9.93 23.21 16.88
CA CYS A 156 9.59 24.01 15.70
C CYS A 156 9.31 23.20 14.42
N GLY A 157 9.69 21.91 14.37
CA GLY A 157 9.45 21.03 13.21
C GLY A 157 10.50 21.08 12.09
N ALA A 158 11.44 22.01 12.12
CA ALA A 158 12.43 22.15 11.04
C ALA A 158 13.24 20.86 10.77
N CYS A 159 13.60 20.11 11.82
CA CYS A 159 14.32 18.84 11.67
C CYS A 159 13.46 17.70 11.11
N VAL A 160 12.14 17.74 11.34
CA VAL A 160 11.18 16.77 10.80
C VAL A 160 11.00 17.04 9.31
N ASP A 161 10.74 18.30 8.93
CA ASP A 161 10.45 18.68 7.55
C ASP A 161 11.66 18.58 6.62
N ILE A 162 12.87 18.82 7.12
CA ILE A 162 14.09 18.76 6.30
C ILE A 162 14.61 17.33 6.12
N CYS A 163 14.17 16.37 6.95
CA CYS A 163 14.80 15.06 6.99
C CYS A 163 14.41 14.24 5.75
N PRO A 164 15.34 13.92 4.84
CA PRO A 164 15.01 13.16 3.64
C PRO A 164 14.79 11.66 3.91
N CYS A 165 14.89 11.23 5.18
CA CYS A 165 14.81 9.84 5.59
C CYS A 165 13.72 9.60 6.65
N ASP A 166 12.89 10.62 6.95
CA ASP A 166 11.81 10.52 7.94
C ASP A 166 12.26 9.96 9.31
N VAL A 167 13.45 10.35 9.77
CA VAL A 167 14.04 9.88 11.04
C VAL A 167 13.33 10.45 12.26
N TYR A 168 12.78 11.66 12.15
CA TYR A 168 12.22 12.39 13.28
C TYR A 168 10.70 12.39 13.25
N SER A 169 10.09 12.30 14.42
CA SER A 169 8.64 12.44 14.58
C SER A 169 8.28 13.10 15.91
N PHE A 170 7.04 13.58 16.00
CA PHE A 170 6.49 14.08 17.25
C PHE A 170 5.69 12.95 17.92
N PRO A 171 6.20 12.34 19.01
CA PRO A 171 5.51 11.24 19.66
C PRO A 171 4.21 11.74 20.29
N GLN A 172 3.18 10.89 20.25
CA GLN A 172 1.94 11.11 20.98
C GLN A 172 1.99 10.28 22.27
N PRO A 173 1.49 10.81 23.41
CA PRO A 173 1.37 10.02 24.62
C PRO A 173 0.29 8.94 24.45
N ASP A 174 0.59 7.71 24.86
CA ASP A 174 -0.37 6.60 24.85
C ASP A 174 -1.40 6.74 25.98
N GLU A 175 -0.99 7.36 27.10
CA GLU A 175 -1.82 7.56 28.28
C GLU A 175 -1.88 9.03 28.73
N SER A 176 -3.00 9.42 29.34
CA SER A 176 -3.19 10.76 29.87
C SER A 176 -2.18 11.07 30.97
N GLY A 177 -1.35 12.09 30.75
CA GLY A 177 -0.32 12.53 31.70
C GLY A 177 1.06 11.90 31.47
N GLN A 178 1.22 11.03 30.48
CA GLN A 178 2.52 10.53 30.07
C GLN A 178 3.35 11.67 29.47
N ILE A 179 4.56 11.86 29.98
CA ILE A 179 5.54 12.78 29.43
C ILE A 179 6.34 12.01 28.38
N VAL A 180 6.27 12.46 27.13
CA VAL A 180 7.06 11.94 26.02
C VAL A 180 8.12 12.97 25.63
N ASP A 181 9.17 12.51 24.94
CA ASP A 181 10.18 13.40 24.38
C ASP A 181 9.54 14.41 23.44
N LYS A 182 10.10 15.62 23.35
CA LYS A 182 9.57 16.66 22.45
C LYS A 182 9.71 16.24 20.99
N VAL A 183 10.79 15.53 20.66
CA VAL A 183 11.06 14.98 19.34
C VAL A 183 11.63 13.57 19.52
N PHE A 184 11.01 12.60 18.87
CA PHE A 184 11.51 11.24 18.75
C PHE A 184 12.41 11.12 17.52
N LYS A 185 13.40 10.23 17.58
CA LYS A 185 14.29 9.90 16.47
C LYS A 185 14.45 8.38 16.38
N ASP A 186 14.52 7.85 15.16
CA ASP A 186 14.90 6.46 14.91
C ASP A 186 16.18 6.41 14.06
N GLU A 187 17.30 6.11 14.72
CA GLU A 187 18.62 6.07 14.08
C GLU A 187 18.75 4.91 13.07
N THR A 188 17.86 3.93 13.13
CA THR A 188 17.78 2.83 12.17
C THR A 188 17.56 3.32 10.75
N TYR A 189 16.95 4.50 10.56
CA TYR A 189 16.72 5.11 9.24
C TYR A 189 17.69 6.25 8.90
N CYS A 190 18.54 6.65 9.85
CA CYS A 190 19.45 7.77 9.68
C CYS A 190 20.63 7.43 8.77
N ILE A 191 20.96 8.35 7.86
CA ILE A 191 22.15 8.26 7.01
C ILE A 191 23.26 9.23 7.44
N TYR A 192 23.08 9.96 8.54
CA TYR A 192 24.04 10.92 9.11
C TYR A 192 24.44 12.04 8.13
N CYS A 193 23.50 12.57 7.35
CA CYS A 193 23.79 13.65 6.38
C CYS A 193 24.07 15.00 7.04
N GLY A 194 23.53 15.26 8.25
CA GLY A 194 23.72 16.51 9.00
C GLY A 194 22.74 17.64 8.63
N ALA A 195 21.73 17.39 7.78
CA ALA A 195 20.75 18.43 7.41
C ALA A 195 19.95 18.96 8.61
N CYS A 196 19.59 18.07 9.54
CA CYS A 196 18.84 18.39 10.75
C CYS A 196 19.64 19.26 11.75
N GLU A 197 20.94 19.02 11.89
CA GLU A 197 21.85 19.86 12.67
C GLU A 197 21.96 21.25 12.05
N ASN A 198 22.19 21.33 10.73
CA ASN A 198 22.35 22.61 10.02
C ASN A 198 21.10 23.50 10.01
N VAL A 199 19.89 22.91 10.06
CA VAL A 199 18.64 23.68 10.05
C VAL A 199 18.19 24.09 11.45
N CYS A 200 18.76 23.49 12.51
CA CYS A 200 18.29 23.70 13.87
C CYS A 200 18.63 25.13 14.35
N PRO A 201 17.65 26.00 14.64
CA PRO A 201 17.93 27.40 15.00
C PRO A 201 18.46 27.57 16.43
N VAL A 202 18.44 26.51 17.23
CA VAL A 202 18.78 26.50 18.67
C VAL A 202 19.90 25.52 19.01
N ASP A 203 20.58 24.98 17.98
CA ASP A 203 21.69 24.02 18.12
C ASP A 203 21.36 22.86 19.09
N ALA A 204 20.15 22.32 18.98
CA ALA A 204 19.64 21.23 19.82
C ALA A 204 19.95 19.83 19.25
N ILE A 205 20.50 19.74 18.03
CA ILE A 205 20.79 18.47 17.35
C ILE A 205 22.27 18.45 16.96
N GLU A 206 22.97 17.37 17.30
CA GLU A 206 24.37 17.12 16.93
C GLU A 206 24.46 15.81 16.13
N VAL A 207 25.16 15.79 15.00
CA VAL A 207 25.38 14.58 14.19
C VAL A 207 26.86 14.20 14.18
N LYS A 208 27.18 13.07 14.82
CA LYS A 208 28.54 12.50 14.85
C LYS A 208 28.72 11.47 13.76
N ARG A 209 29.81 11.54 13.00
CA ARG A 209 30.17 10.54 11.99
C ARG A 209 31.41 9.78 12.44
N THR A 210 31.23 8.52 12.79
CA THR A 210 32.30 7.64 13.26
C THR A 210 33.04 6.97 12.10
N ASP A 211 32.33 6.67 11.01
CA ASP A 211 32.91 6.00 9.85
C ASP A 211 32.28 6.45 8.53
N VAL A 212 33.07 6.36 7.45
CA VAL A 212 32.67 6.71 6.09
C VAL A 212 33.09 5.55 5.19
N ASP A 213 32.11 4.92 4.55
CA ASP A 213 32.34 3.80 3.65
C ASP A 213 32.59 4.31 2.22
N TYR A 214 33.78 4.03 1.69
CA TYR A 214 34.17 4.39 0.34
C TYR A 214 35.13 3.36 -0.25
N THR A 215 35.10 3.23 -1.58
CA THR A 215 36.03 2.35 -2.29
C THR A 215 37.48 2.78 -2.09
N PRO A 216 38.42 1.86 -1.84
CA PRO A 216 39.82 2.21 -1.62
C PRO A 216 40.42 3.05 -2.76
N THR A 217 40.95 4.22 -2.41
CA THR A 217 41.60 5.14 -3.37
C THR A 217 43.11 5.26 -3.09
N LYS A 218 43.90 5.59 -4.11
CA LYS A 218 45.34 5.87 -3.96
C LYS A 218 45.62 7.34 -3.63
N SER A 219 44.68 8.25 -3.89
CA SER A 219 44.87 9.69 -3.68
C SER A 219 44.89 10.05 -2.20
N LYS A 220 46.01 10.58 -1.72
CA LYS A 220 46.16 11.05 -0.33
C LYS A 220 45.22 12.20 -0.01
N SER A 221 45.05 13.14 -0.95
CA SER A 221 44.15 14.28 -0.77
C SER A 221 42.70 13.84 -0.57
N TRP A 222 42.27 12.81 -1.30
CA TRP A 222 40.90 12.29 -1.20
C TRP A 222 40.69 11.53 0.12
N LYS A 223 41.67 10.72 0.55
CA LYS A 223 41.65 10.09 1.88
C LYS A 223 41.54 11.11 3.00
N ASN A 224 42.38 12.14 2.97
CA ASN A 224 42.36 13.20 3.98
C ASN A 224 40.99 13.89 4.03
N LYS A 225 40.35 14.11 2.87
CA LYS A 225 39.03 14.74 2.82
C LYS A 225 37.94 13.83 3.39
N MET A 226 37.96 12.53 3.08
CA MET A 226 36.99 11.57 3.64
C MET A 226 37.15 11.42 5.16
N GLU A 227 38.38 11.34 5.67
CA GLU A 227 38.64 11.31 7.11
C GLU A 227 38.19 12.61 7.79
N SER A 228 38.26 13.76 7.12
CA SER A 228 37.78 15.05 7.68
C SER A 228 36.25 15.16 7.81
N LEU A 229 35.48 14.24 7.22
CA LEU A 229 34.03 14.20 7.37
C LEU A 229 33.59 13.50 8.67
N LYS A 230 34.51 12.76 9.31
CA LYS A 230 34.30 12.18 10.63
C LYS A 230 34.30 13.30 11.67
N THR A 231 33.28 13.34 12.51
CA THR A 231 33.02 14.40 13.51
C THR A 231 32.93 13.82 14.90
#